data_AF-M0P2G1-F1
#
_entry.id   AF-M0P2G1-F1
#
_cell.length_a   1.000
_cell.length_b   1.000
_cell.length_c   1.000
_cell.angle_alpha   90.00
_cell.angle_beta   90.00
_cell.angle_gamma   90.00
#
_symmetry.space_group_name_H-M   'P 1'
#
loop_
_entity.id
_entity.type
_entity.pdbx_description
1 polymer ?
#
loop_
_entity_poly.entity_id
_entity_poly.type
_entity_poly.pdbx_seq_one_letter_code
_entity_poly.pdbx_strand_id
1 'polypeptide(L)'
;MATRPTDDRRTTTAPATDDRFAVPLRGVAVDPETRCAHWDSAVDVVALRFDCCEAYYPCAACHDAATDHEAAPWPRDRFDEPAVLCGVCGATLTAREYLDGDGEAQRASGSEGQSPSGNRASPGDSRAKPDDACPRCDAAFNPGCRAHRDRYFEA
;
A
#
# COMPACT_ATOMS: atom_id res chain seq x y z
N MET A 1 21.42 7.79 24.64
CA MET A 1 20.66 7.56 23.39
C MET A 1 20.81 6.09 23.05
N ALA A 2 19.82 5.25 23.43
CA ALA A 2 19.86 3.83 23.11
C ALA A 2 19.48 3.67 21.63
N THR A 3 20.40 3.12 20.85
CA THR A 3 20.15 2.65 19.49
C THR A 3 18.94 1.70 19.55
N ARG A 4 17.84 2.04 18.87
CA ARG A 4 16.68 1.14 18.73
C ARG A 4 17.20 -0.21 18.18
N PRO A 5 16.71 -1.36 18.67
CA PRO A 5 17.12 -2.65 18.09
C PRO A 5 16.79 -2.63 16.60
N THR A 6 17.83 -2.72 15.75
CA THR A 6 17.74 -2.57 14.30
C THR A 6 17.32 -3.86 13.58
N ASP A 7 16.88 -4.90 14.29
CA ASP A 7 16.50 -6.15 13.64
C ASP A 7 15.29 -6.82 14.32
N ASP A 8 14.15 -6.14 14.29
CA ASP A 8 12.84 -6.78 14.46
C ASP A 8 12.39 -7.41 13.13
N ARG A 9 13.30 -7.97 12.34
CA ARG A 9 12.96 -8.59 11.06
C ARG A 9 12.47 -10.01 11.28
N ARG A 10 11.37 -10.39 10.63
CA ARG A 10 10.78 -11.73 10.75
C ARG A 10 10.55 -12.37 9.40
N THR A 11 10.87 -13.65 9.29
CA THR A 11 10.52 -14.47 8.13
C THR A 11 9.32 -15.33 8.49
N THR A 12 8.28 -15.28 7.68
CA THR A 12 7.06 -16.07 7.87
C THR A 12 6.60 -16.63 6.53
N THR A 13 6.37 -17.94 6.49
CA THR A 13 5.93 -18.70 5.32
C THR A 13 4.59 -19.39 5.61
N ALA A 14 3.88 -19.82 4.57
CA ALA A 14 2.61 -20.50 4.76
C ALA A 14 2.78 -21.78 5.61
N PRO A 15 1.85 -22.09 6.53
CA PRO A 15 0.59 -21.38 6.81
C PRO A 15 0.72 -20.18 7.77
N ALA A 16 1.86 -20.00 8.42
CA ALA A 16 2.08 -18.97 9.43
C ALA A 16 2.01 -17.55 8.82
N THR A 17 1.67 -16.57 9.65
CA THR A 17 1.63 -15.14 9.31
C THR A 17 2.33 -14.35 10.41
N ASP A 18 2.78 -13.15 10.09
CA ASP A 18 3.36 -12.25 11.08
C ASP A 18 2.26 -11.58 11.91
N ASP A 19 2.24 -11.90 13.21
CA ASP A 19 1.24 -11.46 14.19
C ASP A 19 1.30 -9.97 14.52
N ARG A 20 2.35 -9.26 14.08
CA ARG A 20 2.47 -7.81 14.25
C ARG A 20 1.51 -7.03 13.36
N PHE A 21 1.06 -7.63 12.26
CA PHE A 21 0.17 -6.98 11.30
C PHE A 21 -1.26 -7.50 11.49
N ALA A 22 -2.24 -6.60 11.33
CA ALA A 22 -3.66 -6.94 11.42
C ALA A 22 -4.18 -7.73 10.21
N VAL A 23 -3.35 -7.91 9.18
CA VAL A 23 -3.63 -8.65 7.96
C VAL A 23 -2.71 -9.87 7.87
N PRO A 24 -3.07 -10.92 7.12
CA PRO A 24 -2.21 -12.09 6.93
C PRO A 24 -0.97 -11.72 6.10
N LEU A 25 0.06 -11.18 6.75
CA LEU A 25 1.32 -10.77 6.12
C LEU A 25 2.35 -11.88 6.20
N ARG A 26 3.07 -12.09 5.10
CA ARG A 26 4.16 -13.05 4.95
C ARG A 26 5.33 -12.46 4.17
N GLY A 27 6.51 -13.06 4.31
CA GLY A 27 7.71 -12.63 3.59
C GLY A 27 9.00 -13.03 4.29
N VAL A 28 10.12 -12.52 3.76
CA VAL A 28 11.49 -12.85 4.21
C VAL A 28 12.13 -11.63 4.87
N ALA A 29 12.53 -11.78 6.13
CA ALA A 29 13.11 -10.75 6.97
C ALA A 29 12.36 -9.41 6.91
N VAL A 30 11.05 -9.48 7.11
CA VAL A 30 10.14 -8.34 7.05
C VAL A 30 10.25 -7.51 8.32
N ASP A 31 10.53 -6.22 8.19
CA ASP A 31 10.55 -5.26 9.29
C ASP A 31 9.12 -4.78 9.65
N PRO A 32 8.93 -4.04 10.76
CA PRO A 32 7.61 -3.51 11.14
C PRO A 32 6.98 -2.56 10.11
N GLU A 33 7.76 -1.99 9.19
CA GLU A 33 7.31 -1.08 8.14
C GLU A 33 7.16 -1.81 6.80
N THR A 34 7.12 -3.15 6.80
CA THR A 34 7.00 -4.04 5.64
C THR A 34 8.20 -4.10 4.69
N ARG A 35 9.34 -3.48 5.02
CA ARG A 35 10.57 -3.66 4.25
C ARG A 35 11.07 -5.09 4.37
N CYS A 36 11.62 -5.66 3.31
CA CYS A 36 12.01 -7.07 3.29
C CYS A 36 13.49 -7.26 2.93
N ALA A 37 13.98 -8.50 2.99
CA ALA A 37 15.35 -8.83 2.56
C ALA A 37 15.65 -8.48 1.09
N HIS A 38 14.63 -8.41 0.23
CA HIS A 38 14.79 -8.15 -1.20
C HIS A 38 14.82 -6.65 -1.50
N TRP A 39 13.98 -5.86 -0.82
CA TRP A 39 13.81 -4.43 -1.02
C TRP A 39 13.67 -3.75 0.33
N ASP A 40 14.63 -2.86 0.62
CA ASP A 40 14.85 -2.27 1.94
C ASP A 40 15.19 -0.77 1.87
N SER A 41 14.66 -0.06 0.88
CA SER A 41 14.77 1.39 0.83
C SER A 41 13.71 2.05 1.72
N ALA A 42 13.88 3.35 1.99
CA ALA A 42 12.96 4.13 2.80
C ALA A 42 11.51 4.16 2.26
N VAL A 43 11.31 3.84 0.98
CA VAL A 43 10.02 3.87 0.27
C VAL A 43 9.43 2.47 0.03
N ASP A 44 10.15 1.40 0.39
CA ASP A 44 9.66 0.00 0.28
C ASP A 44 8.75 -0.36 1.47
N VAL A 45 7.78 0.50 1.74
CA VAL A 45 6.91 0.45 2.92
C VAL A 45 5.48 0.06 2.59
N VAL A 46 5.33 -0.81 1.58
CA VAL A 46 4.04 -1.37 1.16
C VAL A 46 4.09 -2.89 1.13
N ALA A 47 2.95 -3.53 1.39
CA ALA A 47 2.74 -4.95 1.09
C ALA A 47 1.49 -5.10 0.22
N LEU A 48 1.56 -5.97 -0.78
CA LEU A 48 0.48 -6.20 -1.75
C LEU A 48 -0.14 -7.58 -1.54
N ARG A 49 -1.46 -7.63 -1.70
CA ARG A 49 -2.26 -8.85 -1.57
C ARG A 49 -2.30 -9.60 -2.90
N PHE A 50 -2.08 -10.91 -2.85
CA PHE A 50 -2.20 -11.78 -4.03
C PHE A 50 -3.49 -12.60 -3.96
N ASP A 51 -4.12 -12.81 -5.12
CA ASP A 51 -5.43 -13.50 -5.20
C ASP A 51 -5.33 -14.99 -4.87
N CYS A 52 -4.21 -15.63 -5.22
CA CYS A 52 -4.00 -17.08 -5.06
C CYS A 52 -4.07 -17.57 -3.60
N CYS A 53 -3.72 -16.72 -2.63
CA CYS A 53 -3.65 -17.12 -1.22
C CYS A 53 -4.18 -16.06 -0.25
N GLU A 54 -4.74 -14.97 -0.76
CA GLU A 54 -5.35 -13.87 -0.01
C GLU A 54 -4.44 -13.23 1.07
N ALA A 55 -3.12 -13.45 0.99
CA ALA A 55 -2.11 -12.94 1.90
C ALA A 55 -1.32 -11.76 1.32
N TYR A 56 -0.79 -10.92 2.20
CA TYR A 56 -0.01 -9.74 1.87
C TYR A 56 1.50 -10.05 1.89
N TYR A 57 2.23 -9.54 0.90
CA TYR A 57 3.68 -9.69 0.80
C TYR A 57 4.32 -8.36 0.39
N PRO A 58 5.48 -7.98 0.94
CA PRO A 58 6.21 -6.79 0.53
C PRO A 58 6.56 -6.72 -0.97
N CYS A 59 6.78 -7.89 -1.59
CA CYS A 59 7.10 -7.99 -3.01
C CYS A 59 6.79 -9.39 -3.56
N ALA A 60 6.78 -9.53 -4.90
CA ALA A 60 6.57 -10.81 -5.56
C ALA A 60 7.63 -11.87 -5.21
N ALA A 61 8.89 -11.46 -5.01
CA ALA A 61 9.95 -12.38 -4.58
C ALA A 61 9.72 -12.92 -3.14
N CYS A 62 9.07 -12.14 -2.27
CA CYS A 62 8.66 -12.64 -0.96
C CYS A 62 7.53 -13.67 -1.06
N HIS A 63 6.63 -13.55 -2.04
CA HIS A 63 5.59 -14.55 -2.29
C HIS A 63 6.20 -15.86 -2.81
N ASP A 64 7.07 -15.80 -3.82
CA ASP A 64 7.78 -16.96 -4.37
C ASP A 64 8.62 -17.70 -3.30
N ALA A 65 9.31 -16.94 -2.44
CA ALA A 65 10.09 -17.53 -1.35
C ALA A 65 9.25 -18.14 -0.21
N ALA A 66 7.98 -17.75 -0.07
CA ALA A 66 7.13 -18.11 1.07
C ALA A 66 5.97 -19.05 0.73
N THR A 67 5.82 -19.41 -0.54
CA THR A 67 4.75 -20.26 -1.06
C THR A 67 5.25 -21.23 -2.13
N ASP A 68 4.57 -22.36 -2.29
CA ASP A 68 4.89 -23.37 -3.30
C ASP A 68 4.08 -23.22 -4.60
N HIS A 69 3.50 -22.05 -4.85
CA HIS A 69 2.64 -21.79 -6.02
C HIS A 69 3.00 -20.47 -6.69
N GLU A 70 2.56 -20.31 -7.93
CA GLU A 70 2.80 -19.07 -8.69
C GLU A 70 1.90 -17.93 -8.19
N ALA A 71 2.44 -16.71 -8.23
CA ALA A 71 1.73 -15.50 -7.86
C ALA A 71 0.59 -15.20 -8.83
N ALA A 72 -0.65 -15.09 -8.32
CA ALA A 72 -1.78 -14.60 -9.09
C ALA A 72 -2.00 -13.11 -8.78
N PRO A 73 -1.99 -12.21 -9.78
CA PRO A 73 -2.26 -10.79 -9.58
C PRO A 73 -3.68 -10.57 -9.05
N TRP A 74 -3.87 -9.47 -8.33
CA TRP A 74 -5.18 -9.10 -7.78
C TRP A 74 -6.17 -8.80 -8.92
N PRO A 75 -7.37 -9.41 -8.93
CA PRO A 75 -8.24 -9.35 -10.07
C PRO A 75 -8.94 -8.00 -10.21
N ARG A 76 -9.15 -7.58 -11.45
CA ARG A 76 -9.70 -6.24 -11.77
C ARG A 76 -11.08 -6.01 -11.18
N ASP A 77 -11.91 -7.06 -11.15
CA ASP A 77 -13.27 -7.00 -10.60
C ASP A 77 -13.30 -6.77 -9.07
N ARG A 78 -12.17 -6.98 -8.36
CA ARG A 78 -12.04 -6.79 -6.91
C ARG A 78 -11.22 -5.56 -6.54
N PHE A 79 -11.06 -4.60 -7.46
CA PHE A 79 -10.26 -3.40 -7.18
C PHE A 79 -10.81 -2.48 -6.08
N ASP A 80 -12.08 -2.65 -5.67
CA ASP A 80 -12.72 -1.95 -4.54
C ASP A 80 -12.40 -2.61 -3.19
N GLU A 81 -11.71 -3.75 -3.19
CA GLU A 81 -11.34 -4.46 -1.97
C GLU A 81 -9.92 -4.09 -1.51
N PRO A 82 -9.62 -4.23 -0.20
CA PRO A 82 -8.28 -4.04 0.32
C PRO A 82 -7.25 -4.95 -0.37
N ALA A 83 -6.29 -4.31 -1.03
CA ALA A 83 -5.26 -4.98 -1.83
C ALA A 83 -3.84 -4.52 -1.48
N VAL A 84 -3.69 -3.38 -0.81
CA VAL A 84 -2.38 -2.83 -0.41
C VAL A 84 -2.40 -2.49 1.07
N LEU A 85 -1.30 -2.75 1.77
CA LEU A 85 -1.06 -2.34 3.14
C LEU A 85 0.05 -1.30 3.14
N CYS A 86 -0.15 -0.18 3.84
CA CYS A 86 0.93 0.75 4.16
C CYS A 86 1.63 0.30 5.45
N GLY A 87 2.92 -0.03 5.37
CA GLY A 87 3.72 -0.44 6.54
C GLY A 87 3.97 0.67 7.56
N VAL A 88 3.91 1.94 7.16
CA VAL A 88 4.14 3.08 8.09
C VAL A 88 2.95 3.32 9.02
N CYS A 89 1.73 3.32 8.48
CA CYS A 89 0.53 3.61 9.27
C CYS A 89 -0.37 2.40 9.53
N GLY A 90 -0.08 1.26 8.89
CA GLY A 90 -0.89 0.04 8.99
C GLY A 90 -2.23 0.10 8.26
N ALA A 91 -2.55 1.20 7.56
CA ALA A 91 -3.80 1.31 6.81
C ALA A 91 -3.78 0.40 5.59
N THR A 92 -4.90 -0.27 5.32
CA THR A 92 -5.12 -0.96 4.05
C THR A 92 -5.81 -0.02 3.06
N LEU A 93 -5.37 -0.12 1.81
CA LEU A 93 -5.89 0.64 0.67
C LEU A 93 -6.44 -0.34 -0.36
N THR A 94 -7.45 0.11 -1.07
CA THR A 94 -7.94 -0.57 -2.26
C THR A 94 -6.93 -0.49 -3.41
N ALA A 95 -7.03 -1.40 -4.38
CA ALA A 95 -6.19 -1.33 -5.58
C ALA A 95 -6.40 0.01 -6.31
N ARG A 96 -7.64 0.53 -6.37
CA ARG A 96 -7.93 1.86 -6.93
C ARG A 96 -7.23 2.96 -6.16
N GLU A 97 -7.41 3.06 -4.83
CA GLU A 97 -6.75 4.11 -4.04
C GLU A 97 -5.22 4.12 -4.22
N TYR A 98 -4.61 2.94 -4.35
CA TYR A 98 -3.16 2.83 -4.59
C TYR A 98 -2.76 3.18 -6.03
N LEU A 99 -3.58 2.83 -7.02
CA LEU A 99 -3.29 3.04 -8.44
C LEU A 99 -3.80 4.38 -9.00
N ASP A 100 -4.67 5.10 -8.29
CA ASP A 100 -5.22 6.37 -8.75
C ASP A 100 -4.40 7.58 -8.28
N GLY A 101 -3.74 7.57 -7.11
CA GLY A 101 -2.92 8.72 -6.63
C GLY A 101 -3.69 10.03 -6.37
N ASP A 102 -4.85 10.21 -7.00
CA ASP A 102 -5.75 11.32 -6.89
C ASP A 102 -6.91 10.98 -5.94
N GLY A 103 -6.92 11.63 -4.77
CA GLY A 103 -8.06 11.63 -3.88
C GLY A 103 -9.25 12.35 -4.51
N GLU A 104 -10.13 11.63 -5.21
CA GLU A 104 -11.53 12.05 -5.42
C GLU A 104 -12.47 11.08 -4.68
N ALA A 105 -12.18 10.83 -3.41
CA ALA A 105 -13.13 10.23 -2.47
C ALA A 105 -13.92 11.31 -1.70
N GLN A 106 -14.63 12.20 -2.41
CA GLN A 106 -15.83 12.86 -1.87
C GLN A 106 -16.76 13.34 -2.99
N ARG A 107 -17.39 12.39 -3.70
CA ARG A 107 -18.65 12.63 -4.40
C ARG A 107 -19.69 11.64 -3.89
N ALA A 108 -20.13 11.85 -2.66
CA ALA A 108 -21.39 11.31 -2.15
C ALA A 108 -22.27 12.47 -1.66
N SER A 109 -23.16 12.88 -2.57
CA SER A 109 -24.48 13.50 -2.38
C SER A 109 -24.67 14.64 -1.37
N GLY A 110 -24.91 15.84 -1.93
CA GLY A 110 -25.52 16.97 -1.25
C GLY A 110 -25.83 18.08 -2.25
N SER A 111 -26.99 18.00 -2.91
CA SER A 111 -27.54 19.08 -3.71
C SER A 111 -27.90 20.22 -2.78
N GLU A 112 -27.34 21.42 -2.95
CA GLU A 112 -28.00 22.68 -2.57
C GLU A 112 -27.30 23.87 -3.25
N GLY A 113 -28.10 24.68 -3.92
CA GLY A 113 -27.66 25.64 -4.92
C GLY A 113 -27.32 27.04 -4.39
N GLN A 114 -26.65 27.76 -5.30
CA GLN A 114 -26.65 29.21 -5.52
C GLN A 114 -25.86 30.12 -4.54
N SER A 115 -24.68 30.52 -5.04
CA SER A 115 -23.94 31.79 -4.90
C SER A 115 -24.83 33.05 -4.75
N PRO A 116 -24.32 34.26 -4.36
CA PRO A 116 -22.93 34.73 -4.50
C PRO A 116 -22.38 35.70 -3.41
N SER A 117 -21.12 36.11 -3.63
CA SER A 117 -20.42 37.32 -3.13
C SER A 117 -19.21 37.07 -2.23
N GLY A 118 -18.03 37.15 -2.87
CA GLY A 118 -16.93 38.00 -2.39
C GLY A 118 -16.12 37.49 -1.20
N ASN A 119 -15.04 36.75 -1.49
CA ASN A 119 -13.69 37.30 -1.40
C ASN A 119 -12.70 36.30 -1.99
N ARG A 120 -11.91 36.77 -2.96
CA ARG A 120 -10.88 35.99 -3.64
C ARG A 120 -9.71 35.77 -2.66
N ALA A 121 -9.78 34.68 -1.91
CA ALA A 121 -8.60 34.12 -1.26
C ALA A 121 -7.66 33.61 -2.37
N SER A 122 -6.39 34.01 -2.28
CA SER A 122 -5.31 33.51 -3.13
C SER A 122 -5.33 31.98 -3.15
N PRO A 123 -5.14 31.31 -4.31
CA PRO A 123 -4.96 29.87 -4.32
C PRO A 123 -3.63 29.59 -3.62
N GLY A 124 -3.70 29.32 -2.32
CA GLY A 124 -2.57 28.85 -1.55
C GLY A 124 -2.22 27.47 -2.08
N ASP A 125 -1.10 27.41 -2.80
CA ASP A 125 -0.28 26.23 -3.08
C ASP A 125 -1.01 24.90 -2.83
N SER A 126 -1.92 24.55 -3.76
CA SER A 126 -2.49 23.20 -3.83
C SER A 126 -1.37 22.27 -4.28
N ARG A 127 -0.45 21.97 -3.36
CA ARG A 127 0.63 21.03 -3.58
C ARG A 127 -0.03 19.67 -3.73
N ALA A 128 -0.29 19.30 -4.98
CA ALA A 128 -0.77 17.98 -5.37
C ALA A 128 0.03 16.95 -4.57
N LYS A 129 -0.68 16.07 -3.88
CA LYS A 129 -0.06 14.94 -3.19
C LYS A 129 0.74 14.16 -4.24
N PRO A 130 1.99 13.77 -3.96
CA PRO A 130 2.71 12.93 -4.89
C PRO A 130 1.93 11.63 -5.10
N ASP A 131 1.76 11.25 -6.36
CA ASP A 131 1.05 10.04 -6.80
C ASP A 131 1.50 8.76 -6.08
N ASP A 132 2.75 8.74 -5.64
CA ASP A 132 3.40 7.63 -4.94
C ASP A 132 3.46 7.90 -3.43
N ALA A 133 2.33 8.19 -2.79
CA ALA A 133 2.26 8.35 -1.34
C ALA A 133 0.99 7.78 -0.74
N CYS A 134 1.08 7.40 0.54
CA CYS A 134 -0.06 6.96 1.30
C CYS A 134 -1.08 8.10 1.44
N PRO A 135 -2.35 7.95 1.02
CA PRO A 135 -3.37 8.97 1.19
C PRO A 135 -3.75 9.20 2.67
N ARG A 136 -3.32 8.31 3.57
CA ARG A 136 -3.61 8.37 5.01
C ARG A 136 -2.51 9.03 5.83
N CYS A 137 -1.24 8.80 5.50
CA CYS A 137 -0.10 9.26 6.31
C CYS A 137 1.01 9.97 5.53
N ASP A 138 0.85 10.18 4.23
CA ASP A 138 1.84 10.86 3.37
C ASP A 138 3.19 10.16 3.21
N ALA A 139 3.32 8.93 3.73
CA ALA A 139 4.51 8.12 3.52
C ALA A 139 4.74 7.90 2.03
N ALA A 140 5.95 8.19 1.56
CA ALA A 140 6.34 7.95 0.18
C ALA A 140 6.39 6.45 -0.10
N PHE A 141 5.73 6.02 -1.17
CA PHE A 141 5.77 4.68 -1.70
C PHE A 141 6.80 4.58 -2.81
N ASN A 142 7.30 3.37 -3.04
CA ASN A 142 8.23 3.13 -4.11
C ASN A 142 7.51 3.24 -5.47
N PRO A 143 7.84 4.24 -6.32
CA PRO A 143 7.23 4.38 -7.64
C PRO A 143 7.49 3.14 -8.53
N GLY A 144 8.59 2.42 -8.28
CA GLY A 144 8.90 1.16 -8.94
C GLY A 144 7.86 0.06 -8.71
N CYS A 145 7.16 0.06 -7.56
CA CYS A 145 6.07 -0.89 -7.31
C CYS A 145 4.88 -0.62 -8.24
N ARG A 146 4.56 0.64 -8.54
CA ARG A 146 3.49 1.02 -9.48
C ARG A 146 3.89 0.83 -10.94
N ALA A 147 5.17 1.04 -11.27
CA ALA A 147 5.71 0.73 -12.60
C ALA A 147 5.59 -0.76 -12.96
N HIS A 148 5.61 -1.63 -11.95
CA HIS A 148 5.44 -3.07 -12.07
C HIS A 148 4.04 -3.56 -11.67
N ARG A 149 3.01 -2.72 -11.82
CA ARG A 149 1.63 -3.05 -11.41
C ARG A 149 1.14 -4.36 -12.02
N ASP A 150 1.59 -4.72 -13.21
CA ASP A 150 1.27 -5.96 -13.92
C ASP A 150 1.66 -7.24 -13.16
N ARG A 151 2.62 -7.13 -12.22
CA ARG A 151 2.99 -8.24 -11.34
C ARG A 151 2.04 -8.42 -10.16
N TYR A 152 1.21 -7.42 -9.86
CA TYR A 152 0.40 -7.36 -8.65
C TYR A 152 -1.09 -7.16 -8.92
N PHE A 153 -1.46 -6.64 -10.08
CA PHE A 153 -2.81 -6.24 -10.46
C PHE A 153 -3.08 -6.66 -11.90
N GLU A 154 -4.26 -7.22 -12.16
CA GLU A 154 -4.73 -7.46 -13.52
C GLU A 154 -4.97 -6.12 -14.27
N ALA A 155 -4.84 -6.16 -15.60
CA ALA A 155 -4.97 -4.99 -16.47
C ALA A 155 -6.44 -4.59 -16.73
#